data_AF-X1PED5-F1
#
_entry.id   AF-X1PED5-F1
#
_cell.length_a   1.000
_cell.length_b   1.000
_cell.length_c   1.000
_cell.angle_alpha   90.00
_cell.angle_beta   90.00
_cell.angle_gamma   90.00
#
_symmetry.space_group_name_H-M   'P 1'
#
loop_
_entity.id
_entity.type
_entity.pdbx_description
1 polymer ?
#
loop_
_entity_poly.entity_id
_entity_poly.type
_entity_poly.pdbx_seq_one_letter_code
_entity_poly.pdbx_strand_id
1 'polypeptide(L)'
;LRSDKRKGKMTITIRSESEQGKVIMEKEHHVPRDRHLNVHTGDFAEAGDALTDGPLVPHDILRIKGEEALQRYLTKEIQNVYRSQNVNIND
;
A
#
# COMPACT_ATOMS: atom_id res chain seq x y z
N LEU A 1 -20.79 13.59 -19.86
CA LEU A 1 -19.33 13.37 -19.81
C LEU A 1 -18.78 13.93 -18.50
N ARG A 2 -18.54 13.09 -17.48
CA ARG A 2 -17.90 13.54 -16.24
C ARG A 2 -16.42 13.78 -16.56
N SER A 3 -16.05 15.05 -16.69
CA SER A 3 -14.68 15.52 -16.89
C SER A 3 -13.81 15.05 -15.72
N ASP A 4 -13.05 13.97 -15.91
CA ASP A 4 -12.16 13.46 -14.88
C ASP A 4 -10.89 14.31 -14.82
N LYS A 5 -10.79 15.17 -13.80
CA LYS A 5 -9.60 15.99 -13.48
C LYS A 5 -8.40 15.14 -12.99
N ARG A 6 -8.26 13.89 -13.42
CA ARG A 6 -7.27 12.92 -12.91
C ARG A 6 -6.12 12.67 -13.89
N LYS A 7 -5.57 13.73 -14.50
CA LYS A 7 -4.29 13.61 -15.21
C LYS A 7 -3.20 13.13 -14.23
N GLY A 8 -2.64 11.95 -14.48
CA GLY A 8 -1.45 11.44 -13.77
C GLY A 8 -1.66 10.36 -12.72
N LYS A 9 -2.91 9.95 -12.43
CA LYS A 9 -3.20 8.85 -11.50
C LYS A 9 -3.80 7.65 -12.23
N MET A 10 -3.47 6.45 -11.77
CA MET A 10 -4.09 5.19 -12.19
C MET A 10 -4.92 4.63 -11.03
N THR A 11 -5.96 3.88 -11.37
CA THR A 11 -6.87 3.27 -10.39
C THR A 11 -6.68 1.77 -10.43
N ILE A 12 -6.38 1.18 -9.26
CA ILE A 12 -6.37 -0.26 -9.04
C ILE A 12 -7.67 -0.58 -8.31
N THR A 13 -8.43 -1.52 -8.86
CA THR A 13 -9.70 -1.95 -8.28
C THR A 13 -9.55 -3.37 -7.76
N ILE A 14 -9.66 -3.54 -6.44
CA ILE A 14 -9.64 -4.85 -5.78
C ILE A 14 -11.08 -5.28 -5.59
N ARG A 15 -11.43 -6.46 -6.12
CA ARG A 15 -12.75 -7.08 -5.98
C ARG A 15 -12.62 -8.35 -5.17
N SER A 16 -13.48 -8.48 -4.18
CA SER A 16 -13.67 -9.73 -3.44
C SER A 16 -14.96 -10.38 -3.95
N GLU A 17 -14.86 -11.63 -4.38
CA GLU A 17 -15.98 -12.42 -4.92
C GLU A 17 -16.38 -13.53 -3.93
N SER A 18 -17.70 -13.76 -3.81
CA SER A 18 -18.27 -14.91 -3.09
C SER A 18 -18.22 -16.17 -3.97
N GLU A 19 -18.35 -17.36 -3.37
CA GLU A 19 -18.51 -18.66 -4.07
C GLU A 19 -19.57 -18.67 -5.18
N GLN A 20 -20.54 -17.76 -5.13
CA GLN A 20 -21.61 -17.62 -6.13
C GLN A 20 -21.24 -16.67 -7.29
N GLY A 21 -19.97 -16.24 -7.39
CA GLY A 21 -19.50 -15.27 -8.40
C GLY A 21 -20.02 -13.85 -8.18
N LYS A 22 -20.61 -13.56 -7.01
CA LYS A 22 -21.10 -12.23 -6.66
C LYS A 22 -19.99 -11.41 -6.01
N VAL A 23 -19.71 -10.23 -6.53
CA VAL A 23 -18.80 -9.27 -5.89
C VAL A 23 -19.41 -8.81 -4.56
N ILE A 24 -18.74 -9.12 -3.45
CA ILE A 24 -19.17 -8.78 -2.09
C ILE A 24 -18.52 -7.50 -1.58
N MET A 25 -17.32 -7.17 -2.07
CA MET A 25 -16.65 -5.90 -1.80
C MET A 25 -15.85 -5.46 -3.01
N GLU A 26 -15.89 -4.16 -3.29
CA GLU A 26 -15.04 -3.51 -4.29
C GLU A 26 -14.36 -2.31 -3.64
N LYS A 27 -13.04 -2.18 -3.83
CA LYS A 27 -12.26 -1.08 -3.31
C LYS A 27 -11.34 -0.50 -4.36
N GLU A 28 -11.45 0.80 -4.57
CA GLU A 28 -10.57 1.54 -5.48
C GLU A 28 -9.38 2.13 -4.73
N HIS A 29 -8.20 1.96 -5.30
CA HIS A 29 -6.95 2.54 -4.86
C HIS A 29 -6.37 3.40 -5.98
N HIS A 30 -6.19 4.69 -5.73
CA HIS A 30 -5.59 5.60 -6.69
C HIS A 30 -4.10 5.73 -6.42
N VAL A 31 -3.28 5.32 -7.39
CA VAL A 31 -1.83 5.41 -7.30
C VAL A 31 -1.28 6.32 -8.41
N PRO A 32 -0.14 7.01 -8.19
CA PRO A 32 0.51 7.77 -9.24
C PRO A 32 0.95 6.86 -10.40
N ARG A 33 0.84 7.33 -11.65
CA ARG A 33 1.20 6.55 -12.86
C ARG A 33 2.70 6.30 -13.01
N ASP A 34 3.53 7.08 -12.34
CA ASP A 34 4.99 7.03 -12.35
C ASP A 34 5.55 6.00 -11.36
N ARG A 35 4.71 5.40 -10.50
CA ARG A 35 5.14 4.35 -9.57
C ARG A 35 5.13 2.98 -10.20
N HIS A 36 6.11 2.17 -9.80
CA HIS A 36 6.13 0.75 -10.11
C HIS A 36 5.00 0.03 -9.34
N LEU A 37 4.30 -0.86 -10.03
CA LEU A 37 3.25 -1.71 -9.44
C LEU A 37 3.84 -3.05 -9.03
N ASN A 38 3.44 -3.52 -7.86
CA ASN A 38 3.86 -4.83 -7.34
C ASN A 38 2.82 -5.92 -7.65
N VAL A 39 1.77 -5.57 -8.39
CA VAL A 39 0.63 -6.43 -8.72
C VAL A 39 0.30 -6.37 -10.20
N HIS A 40 -0.19 -7.47 -10.74
CA HIS A 40 -0.67 -7.61 -12.11
C HIS A 40 -2.19 -7.84 -12.13
N THR A 41 -2.79 -7.67 -13.31
CA THR A 41 -4.21 -7.98 -13.50
C THR A 41 -4.44 -9.47 -13.32
N GLY A 42 -5.31 -9.83 -12.37
CA GLY A 42 -5.64 -11.22 -12.03
C GLY A 42 -4.89 -11.77 -10.83
N ASP A 43 -3.96 -11.00 -10.23
CA ASP A 43 -3.30 -11.40 -8.99
C ASP A 43 -4.27 -11.42 -7.82
N PHE A 44 -4.06 -12.37 -6.91
CA PHE A 44 -4.71 -12.40 -5.61
C PHE A 44 -3.95 -11.46 -4.67
N ALA A 45 -4.67 -10.55 -4.02
CA ALA A 45 -4.13 -9.62 -3.04
C ALA A 45 -4.97 -9.69 -1.76
N GLU A 46 -4.30 -9.71 -0.63
CA GLU A 46 -4.92 -9.64 0.69
C GLU A 46 -4.95 -8.21 1.22
N ALA A 47 -5.82 -7.97 2.20
CA ALA A 47 -5.90 -6.67 2.84
C ALA A 47 -4.56 -6.35 3.52
N GLY A 48 -3.86 -5.34 2.99
CA GLY A 48 -2.60 -4.86 3.55
C GLY A 48 -1.37 -5.22 2.72
N ASP A 49 -1.56 -5.85 1.55
CA ASP A 49 -0.51 -6.00 0.56
C ASP A 49 -0.16 -4.67 -0.08
N ALA A 50 1.13 -4.51 -0.39
CA ALA A 50 1.65 -3.31 -1.03
C ALA A 50 1.36 -3.38 -2.54
N LEU A 51 0.52 -2.48 -3.03
CA LEU A 51 0.18 -2.40 -4.47
C LEU A 51 1.27 -1.72 -5.30
N THR A 52 2.09 -0.88 -4.67
CA THR A 52 3.17 -0.11 -5.31
C THR A 52 4.38 -0.08 -4.42
N ASP A 53 5.53 0.19 -5.02
CA ASP A 53 6.75 0.48 -4.27
C ASP A 53 6.67 1.80 -3.48
N GLY A 54 7.51 1.85 -2.45
CA GLY A 54 7.68 3.01 -1.56
C GLY A 54 7.08 2.80 -0.16
N PRO A 55 7.11 3.86 0.67
CA PRO A 55 6.65 3.77 2.05
C PRO A 55 5.15 3.52 2.11
N LEU A 56 4.77 2.60 2.99
CA LEU A 56 3.38 2.33 3.33
C LEU A 56 2.79 3.53 4.07
N VAL A 57 1.50 3.78 3.85
CA VAL A 57 0.77 4.87 4.51
C VAL A 57 0.39 4.44 5.93
N PRO A 58 0.88 5.12 7.00
CA PRO A 58 0.60 4.74 8.39
C PRO A 58 -0.89 4.56 8.72
N HIS A 59 -1.74 5.44 8.20
CA HIS A 59 -3.19 5.35 8.37
C HIS A 59 -3.80 4.08 7.78
N ASP A 60 -3.28 3.61 6.64
CA ASP A 60 -3.74 2.36 6.03
C ASP A 60 -3.22 1.15 6.79
N ILE A 61 -1.98 1.18 7.29
CA ILE A 61 -1.45 0.13 8.16
C ILE A 61 -2.32 0.00 9.41
N LEU A 62 -2.65 1.11 10.08
CA LEU A 62 -3.49 1.09 11.28
C LEU A 62 -4.87 0.51 10.99
N ARG A 63 -5.53 0.99 9.93
CA ARG A 63 -6.89 0.58 9.57
C ARG A 63 -6.99 -0.89 9.15
N ILE A 64 -5.92 -1.45 8.60
CA ILE A 64 -5.92 -2.80 8.01
C ILE A 64 -5.25 -3.83 8.93
N LYS A 65 -4.07 -3.51 9.46
CA LYS A 65 -3.20 -4.42 10.23
C LYS A 65 -3.19 -4.14 11.74
N GLY A 66 -3.79 -3.03 12.19
CA GLY A 66 -3.88 -2.67 13.61
C GLY A 66 -2.67 -1.92 14.17
N GLU A 67 -2.76 -1.54 15.44
CA GLU A 67 -1.80 -0.69 16.14
C GLU A 67 -0.41 -1.32 16.26
N GLU A 68 -0.35 -2.61 16.60
CA GLU A 68 0.92 -3.33 16.79
C GLU A 68 1.75 -3.38 15.50
N ALA A 69 1.10 -3.60 14.36
CA ALA A 69 1.75 -3.58 13.05
C ALA A 69 2.25 -2.18 12.68
N LEU A 70 1.47 -1.14 13.01
CA LEU A 70 1.89 0.25 12.82
C LEU A 70 3.11 0.59 13.68
N GLN A 71 3.11 0.21 14.96
CA GLN A 71 4.22 0.48 15.87
C GLN A 71 5.51 -0.17 15.36
N ARG A 72 5.45 -1.42 14.93
CA ARG A 72 6.61 -2.11 14.32
C ARG A 72 7.11 -1.38 13.08
N TYR A 73 6.20 -0.97 12.20
CA TYR A 73 6.54 -0.23 10.98
C TYR A 73 7.26 1.10 11.31
N LEU A 74 6.67 1.92 12.19
CA LEU A 74 7.26 3.20 12.59
C LEU A 74 8.63 3.02 13.24
N THR A 75 8.76 2.05 14.14
CA THR A 75 10.02 1.76 14.82
C THR A 75 11.10 1.36 13.81
N LYS A 76 10.76 0.51 12.84
CA LYS A 76 11.66 0.08 11.78
C LYS A 76 12.11 1.25 10.91
N GLU A 77 11.17 2.10 10.47
CA GLU A 77 11.49 3.27 9.64
C GLU A 77 12.36 4.28 10.37
N ILE A 78 12.06 4.57 11.64
CA ILE A 78 12.88 5.44 12.49
C ILE A 78 14.30 4.87 12.62
N GLN A 79 14.44 3.58 12.94
CA GLN A 79 15.75 2.92 13.02
C GLN A 79 16.52 2.94 11.70
N ASN A 80 15.83 2.79 10.56
CA ASN A 80 16.43 2.88 9.24
C ASN A 80 17.00 4.28 8.97
N VAL A 81 16.30 5.35 9.39
CA VAL A 81 16.79 6.74 9.29
C VAL A 81 18.02 6.97 10.18
N TYR A 82 18.01 6.46 11.41
CA TYR A 82 19.19 6.59 12.29
C TYR A 82 20.40 5.82 11.76
N ARG A 83 20.19 4.63 11.17
CA ARG A 83 21.28 3.85 10.53
C ARG A 83 21.80 4.50 9.26
N SER A 84 20.93 5.08 8.44
CA SER A 84 21.34 5.72 7.18
C SER A 84 22.13 7.01 7.38
N GLN A 85 22.03 7.63 8.57
CA GLN A 85 22.81 8.81 8.95
C GLN A 85 24.18 8.49 9.59
N ASN A 86 24.57 7.21 9.67
CA ASN A 86 25.80 6.64 10.23
C ASN A 86 26.89 7.63 10.72
N VAL A 87 26.79 8.05 11.99
CA VAL A 87 27.98 8.07 12.82
C VAL A 87 28.42 6.61 12.95
N ASN A 88 29.60 6.27 12.45
CA ASN A 88 30.18 4.93 12.56
C ASN A 88 30.25 4.51 14.04
N ILE A 89 29.52 3.47 14.42
CA ILE A 89 29.78 2.76 15.67
C ILE A 89 30.83 1.70 15.30
N ASN A 90 32.03 1.81 15.91
CA ASN A 90 33.06 0.78 15.82
C ASN A 90 32.52 -0.55 16.39
N ASP A 91 32.92 -1.66 15.75
CA ASP A 91 32.73 -3.04 16.23
C ASP A 91 33.25 -3.21 17.68
#